data_AF-A0A7S3SJA1-F1
#
_entry.id   AF-A0A7S3SJA1-F1
#
_cell.length_a   1.000
_cell.length_b   1.000
_cell.length_c   1.000
_cell.angle_alpha   90.00
_cell.angle_beta   90.00
_cell.angle_gamma   90.00
#
_symmetry.space_group_name_H-M   'P 1'
#
loop_
_entity.id
_entity.type
_entity.pdbx_description
1 polymer ?
#
loop_
_entity_poly.entity_id
_entity_poly.type
_entity_poly.pdbx_seq_one_letter_code
_entity_poly.pdbx_strand_id
1 'polypeptide(L)'
;MLKPVTLEQCRTSCEALLNCKGIEYKTSDSKCELWNTRPLYAKPAADHQCFSFDRVLTDMNGWSNLVDQPGQGHACRVNFDDTSQNGTFGGFRYSYDAVNVTSLQQCQESCATDKSCKAIEWKDRASGAGAGKKCEIWTRTPQWTKPTADHVCMAYQKPRFDVNGFWQYGPGRGYACRLDSSDATSNGNGKGIEAVNATSLEACKAACIRNPSCQAIEFKNRTAPLADGTSPIKAGVKCEVWVEEPKWMQPVGEHVCMRFRRDATDSFGFKSQRNGSAHACRLGDFDDNSTDGQGTAKSIASADTLEDCQEACLRDASCKAIDWEDRPLTQPEGGKKCEVWTQMPGYTDWVGDHLCMTYAASE
;
A
#
# COMPACT_ATOMS: atom_id res chain seq x y z
N MET A 1 -11.48 -40.32 -3.42
CA MET A 1 -12.05 -39.42 -2.38
C MET A 1 -11.42 -38.05 -2.57
N LEU A 2 -12.23 -37.01 -2.77
CA LEU A 2 -11.73 -35.63 -2.81
C LEU A 2 -11.33 -35.21 -1.38
N LYS A 3 -10.21 -34.50 -1.23
CA LYS A 3 -9.79 -33.99 0.08
C LYS A 3 -10.81 -32.96 0.59
N PRO A 4 -11.18 -32.98 1.89
CA PRO A 4 -12.05 -31.96 2.46
C PRO A 4 -11.40 -30.57 2.36
N VAL A 5 -12.20 -29.57 1.97
CA VAL A 5 -11.75 -28.17 1.87
C VAL A 5 -11.68 -27.59 3.27
N THR A 6 -10.53 -27.05 3.68
CA THR A 6 -10.40 -26.36 4.96
C THR A 6 -10.95 -24.94 4.89
N LEU A 7 -11.25 -24.33 6.04
CA LEU A 7 -11.62 -22.90 6.11
C LEU A 7 -10.55 -22.01 5.45
N GLU A 8 -9.28 -22.31 5.67
CA GLU A 8 -8.18 -21.53 5.09
C GLU A 8 -8.12 -21.66 3.57
N GLN A 9 -8.36 -22.86 3.04
CA GLN A 9 -8.50 -23.07 1.59
C GLN A 9 -9.73 -22.35 1.03
N CYS A 10 -10.83 -22.27 1.79
CA CYS A 10 -12.02 -21.50 1.42
C CYS A 10 -11.73 -20.00 1.33
N ARG A 11 -11.00 -19.45 2.31
CA ARG A 11 -10.54 -18.04 2.30
C ARG A 11 -9.63 -17.76 1.11
N THR A 12 -8.59 -18.59 0.93
CA THR A 12 -7.65 -18.48 -0.20
C THR A 12 -8.38 -18.54 -1.55
N SER A 13 -9.43 -19.38 -1.65
CA SER A 13 -10.26 -19.47 -2.87
C SER A 13 -11.03 -18.18 -3.14
N CYS A 14 -11.59 -17.55 -2.09
CA CYS A 14 -12.23 -16.26 -2.22
C CYS A 14 -11.22 -15.15 -2.59
N GLU A 15 -10.03 -15.16 -2.00
CA GLU A 15 -8.92 -14.22 -2.32
C GLU A 15 -8.39 -14.38 -3.75
N ALA A 16 -8.53 -15.57 -4.34
CA ALA A 16 -8.20 -15.80 -5.75
C ALA A 16 -9.26 -15.29 -6.74
N LEU A 17 -10.53 -15.14 -6.31
CA LEU A 17 -11.65 -14.75 -7.20
C LEU A 17 -12.03 -13.27 -7.07
N LEU A 18 -11.76 -12.47 -8.11
CA LEU A 18 -11.96 -11.02 -8.13
C LEU A 18 -13.37 -10.55 -7.68
N ASN A 19 -14.40 -11.32 -8.03
CA ASN A 19 -15.78 -11.01 -7.68
C ASN A 19 -16.19 -11.59 -6.33
N CYS A 20 -15.36 -12.37 -5.63
CA CYS A 20 -15.70 -12.89 -4.32
C CYS A 20 -15.64 -11.76 -3.28
N LYS A 21 -16.78 -11.57 -2.60
CA LYS A 21 -17.08 -10.54 -1.61
C LYS A 21 -17.41 -11.13 -0.24
N GLY A 22 -17.37 -12.46 -0.11
CA GLY A 22 -17.63 -13.16 1.14
C GLY A 22 -17.48 -14.67 1.01
N ILE A 23 -17.35 -15.35 2.13
CA ILE A 23 -17.48 -16.81 2.23
C ILE A 23 -18.47 -17.18 3.32
N GLU A 24 -19.09 -18.33 3.14
CA GLU A 24 -19.73 -19.09 4.20
C GLU A 24 -19.09 -20.49 4.22
N TYR A 25 -18.53 -20.86 5.37
CA TYR A 25 -17.86 -22.13 5.56
C TYR A 25 -18.60 -22.96 6.61
N LYS A 26 -18.97 -24.19 6.25
CA LYS A 26 -19.64 -25.12 7.14
C LYS A 26 -18.68 -26.23 7.56
N THR A 27 -18.42 -26.28 8.86
CA THR A 27 -17.36 -27.13 9.43
C THR A 27 -17.72 -28.62 9.36
N SER A 28 -19.01 -28.96 9.49
CA SER A 28 -19.49 -30.35 9.59
C SER A 28 -19.29 -31.18 8.30
N ASP A 29 -19.33 -30.54 7.13
CA ASP A 29 -19.22 -31.18 5.82
C ASP A 29 -18.11 -30.58 4.94
N SER A 30 -17.29 -29.68 5.50
CA SER A 30 -16.21 -28.99 4.79
C SER A 30 -16.70 -28.25 3.54
N LYS A 31 -17.93 -27.72 3.58
CA LYS A 31 -18.54 -26.98 2.47
C LYS A 31 -18.09 -25.52 2.50
N CYS A 32 -17.63 -25.03 1.36
CA CYS A 32 -17.23 -23.65 1.13
C CYS A 32 -18.16 -23.01 0.10
N GLU A 33 -18.86 -21.94 0.49
CA GLU A 33 -19.71 -21.15 -0.39
C GLU A 33 -19.06 -19.78 -0.59
N LEU A 34 -18.74 -19.46 -1.84
CA LEU A 34 -18.15 -18.18 -2.23
C LEU A 34 -19.27 -17.24 -2.67
N TRP A 35 -19.30 -16.05 -2.11
CA TRP A 35 -20.32 -15.05 -2.39
C TRP A 35 -19.76 -14.01 -3.34
N ASN A 36 -20.46 -13.73 -4.44
CA ASN A 36 -20.07 -12.66 -5.36
C ASN A 36 -20.65 -11.27 -5.00
N THR A 37 -21.49 -11.25 -3.97
CA THR A 37 -22.12 -10.06 -3.39
C THR A 37 -21.75 -10.03 -1.92
N ARG A 38 -21.46 -8.85 -1.37
CA ARG A 38 -21.09 -8.74 0.05
C ARG A 38 -22.25 -9.24 0.92
N PRO A 39 -22.03 -10.24 1.79
CA PRO A 39 -23.01 -10.59 2.81
C PRO A 39 -23.19 -9.39 3.74
N LEU A 40 -24.35 -8.74 3.70
CA LEU A 40 -24.66 -7.58 4.54
C LEU A 40 -25.16 -7.99 5.94
N TYR A 41 -25.55 -9.25 6.08
CA TYR A 41 -26.11 -9.80 7.29
C TYR A 41 -25.72 -11.28 7.40
N ALA A 42 -25.36 -11.72 8.60
CA ALA A 42 -25.13 -13.12 8.92
C ALA A 42 -26.09 -13.54 10.04
N LYS A 43 -26.83 -14.63 9.81
CA LYS A 43 -27.65 -15.25 10.86
C LYS A 43 -26.79 -16.30 11.58
N PRO A 44 -26.74 -16.31 12.93
CA PRO A 44 -26.08 -17.38 13.65
C PRO A 44 -26.65 -18.75 13.26
N ALA A 45 -25.78 -19.66 12.83
CA ALA A 45 -26.11 -21.03 12.50
C ALA A 45 -25.01 -21.95 13.04
N ALA A 46 -25.40 -23.08 13.64
CA ALA A 46 -24.45 -24.04 14.19
C ALA A 46 -23.48 -24.52 13.10
N ASP A 47 -22.20 -24.61 13.43
CA ASP A 47 -21.10 -25.05 12.56
C ASP A 47 -20.80 -24.18 11.33
N HIS A 48 -21.46 -23.02 11.18
CA HIS A 48 -21.21 -22.08 10.08
C HIS A 48 -20.32 -20.92 10.53
N GLN A 49 -19.42 -20.52 9.63
CA GLN A 49 -18.59 -19.33 9.78
C GLN A 49 -18.76 -18.48 8.53
N CYS A 50 -19.27 -17.27 8.70
CA CYS A 50 -19.47 -16.31 7.61
C CYS A 50 -18.39 -15.22 7.71
N PHE A 51 -17.76 -14.90 6.57
CA PHE A 51 -16.81 -13.81 6.45
C PHE A 51 -17.21 -12.96 5.25
N SER A 52 -17.35 -11.66 5.41
CA SER A 52 -17.42 -10.74 4.28
C SER A 52 -16.01 -10.25 3.97
N PHE A 53 -15.62 -10.25 2.71
CA PHE A 53 -14.37 -9.64 2.27
C PHE A 53 -14.68 -8.29 1.66
N ASP A 54 -14.18 -7.24 2.32
CA ASP A 54 -14.00 -5.97 1.66
C ASP A 54 -12.78 -6.13 0.73
N ARG A 55 -13.01 -6.62 -0.49
CA ARG A 55 -12.11 -6.29 -1.59
C ARG A 55 -12.28 -4.81 -1.84
N VAL A 56 -11.59 -4.02 -1.04
CA VAL A 56 -11.65 -2.59 -1.20
C VAL A 56 -10.98 -2.28 -2.53
N LEU A 57 -11.69 -1.55 -3.39
CA LEU A 57 -11.08 -0.90 -4.54
C LEU A 57 -10.17 0.20 -3.97
N THR A 58 -8.97 -0.20 -3.57
CA THR A 58 -7.92 0.72 -3.16
C THR A 58 -7.51 1.49 -4.41
N ASP A 59 -7.69 2.79 -4.42
CA ASP A 59 -7.18 3.65 -5.47
C ASP A 59 -5.66 3.68 -5.46
N MET A 60 -5.09 4.37 -6.44
CA MET A 60 -3.64 4.40 -6.62
C MET A 60 -2.88 5.31 -5.68
N ASN A 61 -3.55 5.85 -4.69
CA ASN A 61 -2.96 6.60 -3.60
C ASN A 61 -3.15 5.87 -2.26
N GLY A 62 -3.75 4.67 -2.26
CA GLY A 62 -3.88 3.83 -1.08
C GLY A 62 -5.26 3.95 -0.44
N TRP A 63 -6.21 4.62 -1.09
CA TRP A 63 -7.51 4.94 -0.53
C TRP A 63 -8.59 3.98 -0.93
N SER A 64 -9.34 3.54 0.07
CA SER A 64 -10.17 2.38 -0.01
C SER A 64 -11.57 2.77 0.48
N ASN A 65 -12.52 3.00 -0.43
CA ASN A 65 -13.91 3.26 -0.03
C ASN A 65 -14.46 2.06 0.72
N LEU A 66 -14.87 2.24 1.98
CA LEU A 66 -15.41 1.14 2.80
C LEU A 66 -16.84 0.72 2.39
N VAL A 67 -17.35 1.28 1.29
CA VAL A 67 -18.70 1.03 0.75
C VAL A 67 -18.69 0.93 -0.78
N ASP A 68 -19.27 -0.15 -1.30
CA ASP A 68 -19.38 -0.45 -2.74
C ASP A 68 -20.59 0.24 -3.43
N GLN A 69 -21.38 1.06 -2.72
CA GLN A 69 -22.52 1.77 -3.32
C GLN A 69 -22.20 3.23 -3.64
N PRO A 70 -21.93 3.56 -4.92
CA PRO A 70 -21.76 4.95 -5.33
C PRO A 70 -23.05 5.74 -5.11
N GLY A 71 -22.95 6.91 -4.47
CA GLY A 71 -24.04 7.89 -4.36
C GLY A 71 -24.76 7.98 -3.01
N GLN A 72 -24.50 7.08 -2.07
CA GLN A 72 -24.96 7.24 -0.69
C GLN A 72 -23.74 7.53 0.18
N GLY A 73 -23.71 8.71 0.81
CA GLY A 73 -22.65 9.05 1.74
C GLY A 73 -22.62 8.09 2.94
N HIS A 74 -21.45 7.87 3.51
CA HIS A 74 -21.26 6.98 4.64
C HIS A 74 -20.25 7.53 5.64
N ALA A 75 -20.60 7.44 6.92
CA ALA A 75 -19.73 7.81 8.02
C ALA A 75 -19.01 6.55 8.55
N CYS A 76 -17.76 6.69 8.95
CA CYS A 76 -16.90 5.63 9.45
C CYS A 76 -17.29 5.18 10.85
N ARG A 77 -17.24 3.88 11.12
CA ARG A 77 -17.57 3.32 12.44
C ARG A 77 -16.56 2.25 12.85
N VAL A 78 -16.23 2.21 14.14
CA VAL A 78 -15.29 1.21 14.67
C VAL A 78 -15.82 -0.19 14.40
N ASN A 79 -17.12 -0.42 14.61
CA ASN A 79 -17.85 -1.65 14.33
C ASN A 79 -19.37 -1.34 14.20
N PHE A 80 -20.20 -2.39 14.06
CA PHE A 80 -21.65 -2.25 13.91
C PHE A 80 -22.33 -1.56 15.12
N ASP A 81 -21.81 -1.78 16.33
CA ASP A 81 -22.38 -1.25 17.58
C ASP A 81 -21.97 0.21 17.86
N ASP A 82 -21.02 0.74 17.10
CA ASP A 82 -20.59 2.13 17.20
C ASP A 82 -21.69 3.08 16.68
N THR A 83 -22.42 3.65 17.61
CA THR A 83 -23.47 4.64 17.34
C THR A 83 -22.96 6.08 17.44
N SER A 84 -21.66 6.28 17.72
CA SER A 84 -21.08 7.61 17.89
C SER A 84 -21.04 8.40 16.57
N GLN A 85 -20.74 9.68 16.67
CA GLN A 85 -20.57 10.58 15.52
C GLN A 85 -19.13 11.05 15.33
N ASN A 86 -18.20 10.58 16.16
CA ASN A 86 -16.83 11.11 16.27
C ASN A 86 -15.80 10.01 16.58
N GLY A 87 -16.12 8.76 16.18
CA GLY A 87 -15.26 7.60 16.39
C GLY A 87 -14.99 7.24 17.86
N THR A 88 -15.87 7.64 18.79
CA THR A 88 -15.75 7.26 20.21
C THR A 88 -16.48 5.94 20.47
N PHE A 89 -15.75 4.88 20.80
CA PHE A 89 -16.32 3.57 21.11
C PHE A 89 -15.69 2.98 22.38
N GLY A 90 -16.52 2.46 23.29
CA GLY A 90 -16.04 1.84 24.53
C GLY A 90 -15.26 2.79 25.46
N GLY A 91 -15.52 4.09 25.40
CA GLY A 91 -14.81 5.12 26.18
C GLY A 91 -13.51 5.62 25.54
N PHE A 92 -13.11 5.10 24.37
CA PHE A 92 -11.91 5.51 23.64
C PHE A 92 -12.28 6.21 22.34
N ARG A 93 -11.54 7.25 21.98
CA ARG A 93 -11.71 7.97 20.70
C ARG A 93 -10.68 7.47 19.69
N TYR A 94 -11.17 7.01 18.53
CA TYR A 94 -10.36 6.45 17.43
C TYR A 94 -10.24 7.39 16.23
N SER A 95 -10.78 8.61 16.33
CA SER A 95 -10.59 9.65 15.32
C SER A 95 -10.29 11.01 15.95
N TYR A 96 -9.68 11.90 15.18
CA TYR A 96 -9.50 13.30 15.54
C TYR A 96 -9.67 14.19 14.30
N ASP A 97 -9.93 15.48 14.50
CA ASP A 97 -10.26 16.39 13.41
C ASP A 97 -8.97 16.96 12.81
N ALA A 98 -8.79 16.86 11.49
CA ALA A 98 -7.71 17.56 10.80
C ALA A 98 -8.07 19.05 10.67
N VAL A 99 -7.09 19.91 10.95
CA VAL A 99 -7.22 21.37 10.90
C VAL A 99 -6.96 21.92 9.50
N ASN A 100 -7.67 22.98 9.12
CA ASN A 100 -7.51 23.71 7.84
C ASN A 100 -7.72 22.86 6.57
N VAL A 101 -8.45 21.75 6.67
CA VAL A 101 -8.78 20.89 5.53
C VAL A 101 -10.10 21.34 4.89
N THR A 102 -10.05 21.69 3.59
CA THR A 102 -11.18 22.27 2.85
C THR A 102 -11.65 21.44 1.66
N SER A 103 -11.03 20.28 1.43
CA SER A 103 -11.44 19.32 0.40
C SER A 103 -11.15 17.87 0.83
N LEU A 104 -11.85 16.92 0.21
CA LEU A 104 -11.57 15.49 0.37
C LEU A 104 -10.11 15.17 0.04
N GLN A 105 -9.57 15.77 -1.02
CA GLN A 105 -8.16 15.58 -1.40
C GLN A 105 -7.20 16.04 -0.30
N GLN A 106 -7.43 17.22 0.29
CA GLN A 106 -6.60 17.69 1.41
C GLN A 106 -6.75 16.80 2.65
N CYS A 107 -7.93 16.19 2.86
CA CYS A 107 -8.15 15.22 3.93
C CYS A 107 -7.34 13.94 3.71
N GLN A 108 -7.32 13.46 2.47
CA GLN A 108 -6.48 12.34 2.05
C GLN A 108 -4.98 12.67 2.25
N GLU A 109 -4.51 13.82 1.75
CA GLU A 109 -3.12 14.25 1.91
C GLU A 109 -2.71 14.36 3.38
N SER A 110 -3.58 14.93 4.23
CA SER A 110 -3.35 15.05 5.68
C SER A 110 -3.13 13.67 6.31
N CYS A 111 -4.02 12.71 6.04
CA CYS A 111 -3.87 11.34 6.51
C CYS A 111 -2.62 10.65 5.94
N ALA A 112 -2.29 10.86 4.66
CA ALA A 112 -1.15 10.22 4.02
C ALA A 112 0.18 10.60 4.68
N THR A 113 0.26 11.82 5.23
CA THR A 113 1.39 12.30 6.03
C THR A 113 1.33 11.87 7.50
N ASP A 114 0.17 11.49 8.02
CA ASP A 114 0.00 11.09 9.41
C ASP A 114 0.33 9.61 9.63
N LYS A 115 1.33 9.33 10.48
CA LYS A 115 1.83 7.97 10.77
C LYS A 115 0.76 7.07 11.41
N SER A 116 -0.16 7.65 12.19
CA SER A 116 -1.22 6.95 12.90
C SER A 116 -2.45 6.69 12.04
N CYS A 117 -2.61 7.44 10.95
CA CYS A 117 -3.79 7.34 10.11
C CYS A 117 -3.96 5.95 9.47
N LYS A 118 -5.19 5.47 9.54
CA LYS A 118 -5.69 4.23 8.94
C LYS A 118 -6.94 4.43 8.11
N ALA A 119 -7.61 5.57 8.23
CA ALA A 119 -8.78 5.96 7.45
C ALA A 119 -9.10 7.45 7.60
N ILE A 120 -10.01 7.94 6.77
CA ILE A 120 -10.63 9.26 6.90
C ILE A 120 -12.15 9.15 6.89
N GLU A 121 -12.80 10.04 7.62
CA GLU A 121 -14.18 10.43 7.40
C GLU A 121 -14.21 11.89 6.93
N TRP A 122 -14.61 12.10 5.69
CA TRP A 122 -14.81 13.43 5.13
C TRP A 122 -16.29 13.77 5.12
N LYS A 123 -16.63 14.95 5.60
CA LYS A 123 -17.97 15.51 5.57
C LYS A 123 -17.98 16.79 4.75
N ASP A 124 -18.93 16.91 3.83
CA ASP A 124 -19.17 18.13 3.04
C ASP A 124 -20.65 18.45 2.99
N ARG A 125 -21.17 19.02 4.09
CA ARG A 125 -22.59 19.38 4.18
C ARG A 125 -22.80 20.82 3.74
N ALA A 126 -23.54 21.01 2.66
CA ALA A 126 -23.80 22.32 2.07
C ALA A 126 -24.68 23.25 2.92
N SER A 127 -25.65 22.73 3.68
CA SER A 127 -26.60 23.55 4.44
C SER A 127 -27.19 22.83 5.67
N GLY A 128 -27.84 23.59 6.56
CA GLY A 128 -28.51 23.09 7.77
C GLY A 128 -27.63 23.03 9.03
N ALA A 129 -28.17 22.47 10.11
CA ALA A 129 -27.44 22.31 11.36
C ALA A 129 -26.21 21.40 11.16
N GLY A 130 -25.04 21.91 11.56
CA GLY A 130 -23.76 21.25 11.31
C GLY A 130 -23.32 21.28 9.84
N ALA A 131 -23.75 22.27 9.06
CA ALA A 131 -23.16 22.57 7.75
C ALA A 131 -21.66 22.88 7.86
N GLY A 132 -20.95 22.70 6.75
CA GLY A 132 -19.52 22.90 6.65
C GLY A 132 -18.76 21.62 6.33
N LYS A 133 -17.46 21.82 6.16
CA LYS A 133 -16.51 20.78 5.78
C LYS A 133 -15.75 20.30 6.99
N LYS A 134 -15.55 18.99 7.10
CA LYS A 134 -14.82 18.38 8.21
C LYS A 134 -14.06 17.15 7.72
N CYS A 135 -12.81 17.04 8.14
CA CYS A 135 -12.00 15.85 7.96
C CYS A 135 -11.72 15.23 9.33
N GLU A 136 -12.14 13.99 9.55
CA GLU A 136 -11.73 13.20 10.68
C GLU A 136 -10.68 12.17 10.24
N ILE A 137 -9.52 12.18 10.89
CA ILE A 137 -8.46 11.19 10.71
C ILE A 137 -8.67 10.07 11.71
N TRP A 138 -8.77 8.84 11.21
CA TRP A 138 -8.97 7.66 12.04
C TRP A 138 -7.66 6.94 12.30
N THR A 139 -7.37 6.63 13.55
CA THR A 139 -6.15 5.92 13.99
C THR A 139 -6.32 4.40 13.95
N ARG A 140 -7.52 3.93 13.63
CA ARG A 140 -7.88 2.52 13.45
C ARG A 140 -8.70 2.39 12.17
N THR A 141 -8.48 1.30 11.41
CA THR A 141 -9.31 0.99 10.25
C THR A 141 -10.76 0.76 10.71
N PRO A 142 -11.73 1.56 10.26
CA PRO A 142 -13.14 1.35 10.54
C PRO A 142 -13.57 -0.02 10.02
N GLN A 143 -14.33 -0.77 10.82
CA GLN A 143 -14.83 -2.10 10.43
C GLN A 143 -16.28 -2.04 9.94
N TRP A 144 -16.90 -0.88 10.05
CA TRP A 144 -18.27 -0.66 9.64
C TRP A 144 -18.46 0.76 9.11
N THR A 145 -19.55 0.98 8.39
CA THR A 145 -19.97 2.31 7.96
C THR A 145 -21.46 2.51 8.19
N LYS A 146 -21.86 3.74 8.49
CA LYS A 146 -23.26 4.10 8.69
C LYS A 146 -23.73 4.98 7.53
N PRO A 147 -24.80 4.59 6.81
CA PRO A 147 -25.38 5.42 5.76
C PRO A 147 -25.71 6.80 6.32
N THR A 148 -25.02 7.81 5.79
CA THR A 148 -25.11 9.20 6.24
C THR A 148 -24.82 10.08 5.03
N ALA A 149 -25.85 10.75 4.51
CA ALA A 149 -25.69 11.70 3.43
C ALA A 149 -24.55 12.70 3.73
N ASP A 150 -23.83 13.11 2.68
CA ASP A 150 -22.73 14.08 2.73
C ASP A 150 -21.42 13.60 3.40
N HIS A 151 -21.31 12.31 3.77
CA HIS A 151 -20.09 11.74 4.36
C HIS A 151 -19.38 10.79 3.38
N VAL A 152 -18.07 10.70 3.48
CA VAL A 152 -17.22 9.75 2.75
C VAL A 152 -16.32 9.08 3.77
N CYS A 153 -16.40 7.75 3.85
CA CYS A 153 -15.54 6.95 4.71
C CYS A 153 -14.56 6.14 3.86
N MET A 154 -13.26 6.40 4.02
CA MET A 154 -12.22 5.73 3.26
C MET A 154 -11.15 5.17 4.19
N ALA A 155 -10.85 3.89 4.09
CA ALA A 155 -9.64 3.32 4.67
C ALA A 155 -8.39 3.77 3.90
N TYR A 156 -7.28 3.88 4.61
CA TYR A 156 -5.99 4.19 4.04
C TYR A 156 -5.03 3.03 4.27
N GLN A 157 -4.53 2.46 3.19
CA GLN A 157 -3.43 1.53 3.21
C GLN A 157 -2.21 2.24 2.62
N LYS A 158 -1.27 2.62 3.49
CA LYS A 158 -0.03 3.28 3.08
C LYS A 158 0.65 2.44 1.98
N PRO A 159 0.99 3.05 0.83
CA PRO A 159 1.71 2.38 -0.24
C PRO A 159 2.95 1.65 0.30
N ARG A 160 3.03 0.35 0.04
CA ARG A 160 4.22 -0.47 0.34
C ARG A 160 4.87 -0.84 -0.96
N PHE A 161 5.93 -0.11 -1.31
CA PHE A 161 6.70 -0.43 -2.49
C PHE A 161 7.68 -1.58 -2.18
N ASP A 162 7.84 -2.50 -3.12
CA ASP A 162 8.80 -3.62 -3.05
C ASP A 162 10.23 -3.11 -3.19
N VAL A 163 11.26 -3.92 -2.99
CA VAL A 163 12.67 -3.46 -3.08
C VAL A 163 13.06 -2.74 -4.39
N ASN A 164 12.27 -2.87 -5.47
CA ASN A 164 12.59 -2.38 -6.80
C ASN A 164 11.80 -1.13 -7.21
N GLY A 165 11.16 -0.40 -6.29
CA GLY A 165 10.39 0.79 -6.67
C GLY A 165 8.90 0.52 -6.94
N PHE A 166 8.42 -0.73 -6.87
CA PHE A 166 7.08 -1.06 -7.35
C PHE A 166 6.08 -1.29 -6.22
N TRP A 167 4.90 -0.68 -6.31
CA TRP A 167 3.82 -0.93 -5.37
C TRP A 167 2.65 -1.63 -6.06
N GLN A 168 2.29 -2.81 -5.52
CA GLN A 168 1.11 -3.57 -5.93
C GLN A 168 -0.11 -3.13 -5.12
N TYR A 169 -1.21 -2.86 -5.81
CA TYR A 169 -2.46 -2.43 -5.18
C TYR A 169 -3.23 -3.61 -4.56
N GLY A 170 -3.84 -3.39 -3.38
CA GLY A 170 -4.74 -4.34 -2.71
C GLY A 170 -4.11 -5.74 -2.43
N PRO A 171 -4.92 -6.80 -2.26
CA PRO A 171 -4.44 -8.16 -1.98
C PRO A 171 -3.78 -8.86 -3.18
N GLY A 172 -3.54 -8.17 -4.30
CA GLY A 172 -2.83 -8.72 -5.46
C GLY A 172 -3.58 -8.60 -6.79
N ARG A 173 -3.43 -9.63 -7.65
CA ARG A 173 -3.91 -9.70 -9.05
C ARG A 173 -5.37 -9.26 -9.24
N GLY A 174 -5.69 -8.77 -10.44
CA GLY A 174 -7.06 -8.50 -10.89
C GLY A 174 -7.34 -7.09 -11.38
N TYR A 175 -6.32 -6.30 -11.71
CA TYR A 175 -6.47 -4.91 -12.11
C TYR A 175 -5.58 -4.55 -13.30
N ALA A 176 -6.18 -3.83 -14.25
CA ALA A 176 -5.50 -3.20 -15.37
C ALA A 176 -5.31 -1.70 -15.09
N CYS A 177 -4.19 -1.14 -15.53
CA CYS A 177 -3.85 0.28 -15.35
C CYS A 177 -4.67 1.14 -16.30
N ARG A 178 -5.20 2.28 -15.84
CA ARG A 178 -5.97 3.22 -16.68
C ARG A 178 -5.62 4.66 -16.36
N LEU A 179 -5.76 5.55 -17.34
CA LEU A 179 -5.53 6.98 -17.12
C LEU A 179 -6.63 7.64 -16.28
N ASP A 180 -7.86 7.12 -16.34
CA ASP A 180 -9.00 7.53 -15.51
C ASP A 180 -10.13 6.47 -15.57
N SER A 181 -11.25 6.72 -14.91
CA SER A 181 -12.40 5.79 -14.86
C SER A 181 -13.19 5.67 -16.17
N SER A 182 -12.99 6.59 -17.11
CA SER A 182 -13.61 6.58 -18.45
C SER A 182 -12.72 5.91 -19.51
N ASP A 183 -11.43 5.72 -19.22
CA ASP A 183 -10.49 5.02 -20.09
C ASP A 183 -10.85 3.54 -20.22
N ALA A 184 -11.50 3.22 -21.35
CA ALA A 184 -11.87 1.86 -21.73
C ALA A 184 -10.81 1.19 -22.65
N THR A 185 -9.70 1.86 -22.92
CA THR A 185 -8.66 1.33 -23.81
C THR A 185 -7.78 0.31 -23.09
N SER A 186 -7.19 -0.61 -23.86
CA SER A 186 -6.33 -1.66 -23.29
C SER A 186 -4.89 -1.23 -23.05
N ASN A 187 -4.50 -0.03 -23.49
CA ASN A 187 -3.13 0.49 -23.42
C ASN A 187 -3.10 1.98 -22.97
N GLY A 188 -4.17 2.46 -22.34
CA GLY A 188 -4.30 3.85 -21.89
C GLY A 188 -4.04 4.88 -22.97
N ASN A 189 -4.73 4.77 -24.11
CA ASN A 189 -4.56 5.67 -25.26
C ASN A 189 -3.11 5.75 -25.78
N GLY A 190 -2.38 4.63 -25.74
CA GLY A 190 -0.98 4.52 -26.17
C GLY A 190 0.05 4.91 -25.11
N LYS A 191 -0.36 5.14 -23.86
CA LYS A 191 0.57 5.39 -22.74
C LYS A 191 1.17 4.11 -22.17
N GLY A 192 0.48 2.98 -22.32
CA GLY A 192 1.04 1.65 -22.13
C GLY A 192 1.81 1.21 -23.38
N ILE A 193 3.13 1.08 -23.26
CA ILE A 193 4.01 0.62 -24.35
C ILE A 193 4.33 -0.84 -24.11
N GLU A 194 4.03 -1.71 -25.08
CA GLU A 194 4.29 -3.14 -24.94
C GLU A 194 5.79 -3.46 -24.88
N ALA A 195 6.21 -4.16 -23.82
CA ALA A 195 7.54 -4.72 -23.69
C ALA A 195 7.54 -6.17 -24.23
N VAL A 196 7.71 -6.31 -25.55
CA VAL A 196 7.49 -7.53 -26.35
C VAL A 196 8.25 -8.79 -25.85
N ASN A 197 9.32 -8.61 -25.06
CA ASN A 197 10.14 -9.72 -24.52
C ASN A 197 9.97 -9.97 -23.01
N ALA A 198 9.09 -9.22 -22.33
CA ALA A 198 8.85 -9.38 -20.91
C ALA A 198 7.74 -10.43 -20.64
N THR A 199 8.14 -11.70 -20.57
CA THR A 199 7.23 -12.86 -20.40
C THR A 199 6.98 -13.24 -18.93
N SER A 200 7.47 -12.45 -17.98
CA SER A 200 7.24 -12.62 -16.55
C SER A 200 7.03 -11.27 -15.88
N LEU A 201 6.41 -11.26 -14.69
CA LEU A 201 6.20 -10.03 -13.92
C LEU A 201 7.53 -9.34 -13.63
N GLU A 202 8.55 -10.11 -13.25
CA GLU A 202 9.89 -9.58 -12.97
C GLU A 202 10.59 -9.07 -14.23
N ALA A 203 10.42 -9.73 -15.38
CA ALA A 203 10.91 -9.20 -16.66
C ALA A 203 10.20 -7.89 -17.05
N CYS A 204 8.92 -7.76 -16.69
CA CYS A 204 8.12 -6.56 -16.92
C CYS A 204 8.59 -5.39 -16.05
N LYS A 205 8.80 -5.64 -14.75
CA LYS A 205 9.44 -4.67 -13.84
C LYS A 205 10.81 -4.24 -14.36
N ALA A 206 11.65 -5.18 -14.77
CA ALA A 206 12.97 -4.88 -15.32
C ALA A 206 12.91 -4.04 -16.62
N ALA A 207 11.91 -4.28 -17.48
CA ALA A 207 11.69 -3.46 -18.67
C ALA A 207 11.32 -2.01 -18.31
N CYS A 208 10.48 -1.83 -17.29
CA CYS A 208 10.14 -0.51 -16.75
C CYS A 208 11.33 0.21 -16.11
N ILE A 209 12.14 -0.48 -15.30
CA ILE A 209 13.37 0.08 -14.71
C ILE A 209 14.30 0.62 -15.80
N ARG A 210 14.48 -0.13 -16.91
CA ARG A 210 15.33 0.30 -18.04
C ARG A 210 14.74 1.43 -18.89
N ASN A 211 13.42 1.60 -18.92
CA ASN A 211 12.77 2.66 -19.68
C ASN A 211 12.71 3.92 -18.81
N PRO A 212 13.49 4.99 -19.05
CA PRO A 212 13.57 6.17 -18.18
C PRO A 212 12.22 6.87 -17.97
N SER A 213 11.29 6.74 -18.92
CA SER A 213 9.96 7.35 -18.84
C SER A 213 8.94 6.47 -18.10
N CYS A 214 9.30 5.26 -17.67
CA CYS A 214 8.34 4.39 -16.99
C CYS A 214 7.87 4.98 -15.64
N GLN A 215 6.55 4.97 -15.45
CA GLN A 215 5.82 5.36 -14.24
C GLN A 215 5.02 4.19 -13.62
N ALA A 216 4.73 3.15 -14.41
CA ALA A 216 4.01 1.96 -13.94
C ALA A 216 4.19 0.77 -14.89
N ILE A 217 3.74 -0.41 -14.47
CA ILE A 217 3.59 -1.58 -15.32
C ILE A 217 2.17 -2.13 -15.28
N GLU A 218 1.72 -2.65 -16.42
CA GLU A 218 0.59 -3.58 -16.49
C GLU A 218 1.10 -4.94 -16.98
N PHE A 219 0.96 -5.97 -16.16
CA PHE A 219 1.37 -7.33 -16.50
C PHE A 219 0.16 -8.26 -16.50
N LYS A 220 -0.08 -8.93 -17.62
CA LYS A 220 -1.11 -9.96 -17.77
C LYS A 220 -0.45 -11.33 -17.82
N ASN A 221 -0.85 -12.24 -16.93
CA ASN A 221 -0.40 -13.63 -16.95
C ASN A 221 -1.60 -14.55 -17.18
N ARG A 222 -1.77 -15.05 -18.40
CA ARG A 222 -2.80 -16.04 -18.70
C ARG A 222 -2.35 -17.41 -18.19
N THR A 223 -2.93 -17.87 -17.09
CA THR A 223 -2.71 -19.22 -16.57
C THR A 223 -3.74 -20.24 -17.08
N ALA A 224 -4.81 -19.82 -17.75
CA ALA A 224 -5.81 -20.70 -18.32
C ALA A 224 -5.47 -21.11 -19.77
N PRO A 225 -5.59 -22.41 -20.13
CA PRO A 225 -5.66 -22.84 -21.52
C PRO A 225 -6.82 -22.15 -22.24
N LEU A 226 -6.65 -21.85 -23.53
CA LEU A 226 -7.78 -21.52 -24.39
C LEU A 226 -8.76 -22.71 -24.39
N ALA A 227 -10.07 -22.43 -24.42
CA ALA A 227 -11.13 -23.45 -24.43
C ALA A 227 -11.05 -24.41 -25.65
N ASP A 228 -10.17 -24.13 -26.61
CA ASP A 228 -9.93 -24.91 -27.83
C ASP A 228 -8.77 -25.91 -27.73
N GLY A 229 -8.11 -26.03 -26.56
CA GLY A 229 -7.04 -27.01 -26.35
C GLY A 229 -5.75 -26.71 -27.11
N THR A 230 -5.58 -25.51 -27.68
CA THR A 230 -4.31 -25.11 -28.28
C THR A 230 -3.24 -24.85 -27.21
N SER A 231 -2.09 -25.53 -27.34
CA SER A 231 -0.94 -25.34 -26.46
C SER A 231 -0.45 -23.88 -26.53
N PRO A 232 -0.12 -23.22 -25.41
CA PRO A 232 0.09 -21.77 -25.36
C PRO A 232 1.46 -21.39 -25.94
N ILE A 233 1.58 -21.43 -27.26
CA ILE A 233 2.68 -20.80 -27.98
C ILE A 233 2.17 -19.39 -28.30
N LYS A 234 2.52 -18.42 -27.43
CA LYS A 234 2.28 -16.94 -27.51
C LYS A 234 0.93 -16.35 -27.07
N ALA A 235 -0.10 -17.12 -26.75
CA ALA A 235 -1.39 -16.52 -26.39
C ALA A 235 -1.57 -16.29 -24.88
N GLY A 236 -0.96 -15.22 -24.32
CA GLY A 236 -1.53 -14.67 -23.07
C GLY A 236 -0.65 -13.94 -22.08
N VAL A 237 0.65 -13.81 -22.32
CA VAL A 237 1.50 -12.94 -21.48
C VAL A 237 1.68 -11.60 -22.19
N LYS A 238 1.25 -10.51 -21.54
CA LYS A 238 1.46 -9.15 -22.03
C LYS A 238 2.10 -8.34 -20.92
N CYS A 239 3.16 -7.61 -21.24
CA CYS A 239 3.74 -6.60 -20.37
C CYS A 239 3.61 -5.25 -21.06
N GLU A 240 3.06 -4.27 -20.36
CA GLU A 240 3.06 -2.87 -20.78
C GLU A 240 3.83 -2.04 -19.76
N VAL A 241 4.73 -1.22 -20.28
CA VAL A 241 5.46 -0.20 -19.54
C VAL A 241 4.73 1.12 -19.77
N TRP A 242 4.20 1.70 -18.69
CA TRP A 242 3.40 2.91 -18.75
C TRP A 242 4.29 4.13 -18.62
N VAL A 243 4.26 5.02 -19.62
CA VAL A 243 5.05 6.27 -19.61
C VAL A 243 4.32 7.45 -18.99
N GLU A 244 3.08 7.23 -18.59
CA GLU A 244 2.26 8.16 -17.81
C GLU A 244 1.75 7.43 -16.58
N GLU A 245 1.69 8.12 -15.45
CA GLU A 245 1.16 7.54 -14.22
C GLU A 245 -0.33 7.22 -14.43
N PRO A 246 -0.74 5.95 -14.28
CA PRO A 246 -2.16 5.63 -14.28
C PRO A 246 -2.86 6.42 -13.17
N LYS A 247 -4.11 6.87 -13.36
CA LYS A 247 -4.94 7.50 -12.30
C LYS A 247 -6.19 6.72 -11.93
N TRP A 248 -6.48 5.65 -12.68
CA TRP A 248 -7.49 4.67 -12.33
C TRP A 248 -7.01 3.22 -12.52
N MET A 249 -7.74 2.28 -11.93
CA MET A 249 -7.57 0.86 -12.14
C MET A 249 -8.90 0.22 -12.51
N GLN A 250 -8.91 -0.49 -13.62
CA GLN A 250 -10.07 -1.25 -14.04
C GLN A 250 -9.99 -2.67 -13.47
N PRO A 251 -11.01 -3.17 -12.76
CA PRO A 251 -11.08 -4.57 -12.36
C PRO A 251 -11.12 -5.46 -13.61
N VAL A 252 -10.05 -6.20 -13.85
CA VAL A 252 -9.92 -7.15 -14.96
C VAL A 252 -9.16 -8.37 -14.45
N GLY A 253 -9.79 -9.54 -14.49
CA GLY A 253 -9.15 -10.79 -14.06
C GLY A 253 -7.81 -11.02 -14.78
N GLU A 254 -6.82 -11.57 -14.06
CA GLU A 254 -5.48 -11.94 -14.58
C GLU A 254 -4.50 -10.80 -14.89
N HIS A 255 -4.87 -9.53 -14.66
CA HIS A 255 -3.96 -8.37 -14.81
C HIS A 255 -3.34 -7.95 -13.48
N VAL A 256 -2.14 -7.38 -13.54
CA VAL A 256 -1.42 -6.77 -12.41
C VAL A 256 -1.01 -5.37 -12.83
N CYS A 257 -1.60 -4.35 -12.24
CA CYS A 257 -1.13 -2.97 -12.34
C CYS A 257 -0.22 -2.66 -11.14
N MET A 258 0.96 -2.08 -11.38
CA MET A 258 1.86 -1.62 -10.31
C MET A 258 2.42 -0.25 -10.66
N ARG A 259 2.36 0.69 -9.71
CA ARG A 259 3.07 1.97 -9.82
C ARG A 259 4.57 1.73 -9.64
N PHE A 260 5.37 2.46 -10.40
CA PHE A 260 6.81 2.48 -10.25
C PHE A 260 7.27 3.87 -9.81
N ARG A 261 8.16 3.92 -8.82
CA ARG A 261 8.91 5.12 -8.46
C ARG A 261 10.39 4.86 -8.71
N ARG A 262 10.98 5.61 -9.64
CA ARG A 262 12.39 5.52 -10.05
C ARG A 262 13.34 6.06 -8.97
N ASP A 263 12.86 7.00 -8.17
CA ASP A 263 13.63 7.73 -7.18
C ASP A 263 12.99 7.55 -5.80
N ALA A 264 13.76 7.05 -4.86
CA ALA A 264 13.84 7.75 -3.59
C ALA A 264 15.28 8.23 -3.44
N THR A 265 15.80 8.91 -4.47
CA THR A 265 16.83 9.93 -4.24
C THR A 265 16.09 11.13 -3.69
N ASP A 266 16.35 11.52 -2.46
CA ASP A 266 15.73 12.71 -1.90
C ASP A 266 16.37 14.01 -2.43
N SER A 267 15.89 15.15 -1.96
CA SER A 267 16.37 16.48 -2.34
C SER A 267 17.82 16.76 -1.96
N PHE A 268 18.43 15.96 -1.07
CA PHE A 268 19.82 16.08 -0.66
C PHE A 268 20.77 15.18 -1.49
N GLY A 269 20.24 14.48 -2.49
CA GLY A 269 21.01 13.56 -3.32
C GLY A 269 21.22 12.19 -2.67
N PHE A 270 20.54 11.90 -1.56
CA PHE A 270 20.64 10.60 -0.89
C PHE A 270 19.67 9.62 -1.52
N LYS A 271 20.22 8.52 -2.03
CA LYS A 271 19.46 7.40 -2.57
C LYS A 271 19.15 6.44 -1.43
N SER A 272 17.88 6.30 -1.09
CA SER A 272 17.44 5.19 -0.26
C SER A 272 17.89 3.89 -0.93
N GLN A 273 18.63 3.06 -0.19
CA GLN A 273 19.22 1.84 -0.76
C GLN A 273 18.17 0.75 -1.05
N ARG A 274 16.89 0.97 -0.66
CA ARG A 274 15.67 0.22 -1.06
C ARG A 274 14.40 0.80 -0.40
N ASN A 275 13.24 0.48 -0.94
CA ASN A 275 11.95 1.08 -0.59
C ASN A 275 11.55 1.10 0.90
N GLY A 276 11.61 2.30 1.48
CA GLY A 276 10.92 2.65 2.71
C GLY A 276 11.67 2.31 3.99
N SER A 277 11.44 3.13 5.01
CA SER A 277 11.87 2.95 6.40
C SER A 277 11.75 1.48 6.87
N ALA A 278 12.87 0.91 7.32
CA ALA A 278 13.04 -0.27 8.20
C ALA A 278 14.40 -0.99 7.98
N HIS A 279 15.41 -0.29 7.47
CA HIS A 279 16.67 -0.89 7.06
C HIS A 279 17.87 -0.15 7.60
N ALA A 280 18.78 -0.87 8.25
CA ALA A 280 20.07 -0.36 8.73
C ALA A 280 21.17 -0.61 7.70
N CYS A 281 22.20 0.23 7.63
CA CYS A 281 23.33 0.09 6.72
C CYS A 281 24.36 -0.94 7.23
N ARG A 282 25.01 -1.71 6.35
CA ARG A 282 26.04 -2.73 6.71
C ARG A 282 27.14 -2.83 5.65
N LEU A 283 28.38 -3.18 6.04
CA LEU A 283 29.55 -3.08 5.13
C LEU A 283 29.73 -4.22 4.11
N GLY A 284 29.24 -5.44 4.36
CA GLY A 284 29.37 -6.50 3.34
C GLY A 284 29.52 -7.93 3.83
N ASP A 285 29.83 -8.18 5.10
CA ASP A 285 29.81 -9.54 5.66
C ASP A 285 28.47 -9.81 6.33
N PHE A 286 27.83 -10.93 6.00
CA PHE A 286 26.54 -11.36 6.56
C PHE A 286 26.56 -11.52 8.10
N ASP A 287 27.76 -11.50 8.71
CA ASP A 287 27.99 -11.60 10.15
C ASP A 287 28.29 -10.25 10.83
N ASP A 288 28.18 -9.12 10.10
CA ASP A 288 28.35 -7.78 10.67
C ASP A 288 27.15 -7.39 11.55
N ASN A 289 27.20 -7.83 12.81
CA ASN A 289 26.29 -7.42 13.88
C ASN A 289 26.80 -6.18 14.65
N SER A 290 27.84 -5.50 14.14
CA SER A 290 28.32 -4.28 14.78
C SER A 290 27.27 -3.18 14.64
N THR A 291 27.15 -2.35 15.68
CA THR A 291 26.24 -1.20 15.65
C THR A 291 26.88 0.02 15.00
N ASP A 292 28.17 -0.04 14.64
CA ASP A 292 28.96 1.07 14.11
C ASP A 292 29.66 0.74 12.77
N GLY A 293 29.24 -0.34 12.10
CA GLY A 293 29.84 -0.77 10.84
C GLY A 293 31.34 -1.02 10.96
N GLN A 294 31.76 -1.71 12.02
CA GLN A 294 33.17 -2.00 12.33
C GLN A 294 34.04 -0.74 12.44
N GLY A 295 33.47 0.34 13.01
CA GLY A 295 34.13 1.63 13.18
C GLY A 295 34.13 2.53 11.95
N THR A 296 33.37 2.19 10.90
CA THR A 296 33.22 3.04 9.70
C THR A 296 32.01 3.96 9.76
N ALA A 297 31.10 3.72 10.71
CA ALA A 297 29.98 4.57 11.04
C ALA A 297 30.30 5.43 12.26
N LYS A 298 29.98 6.71 12.18
CA LYS A 298 30.16 7.69 13.26
C LYS A 298 28.79 8.18 13.73
N SER A 299 28.52 7.98 15.01
CA SER A 299 27.30 8.51 15.63
C SER A 299 27.34 10.04 15.74
N ILE A 300 26.25 10.69 15.31
CA ILE A 300 26.07 12.14 15.35
C ILE A 300 25.07 12.48 16.46
N ALA A 301 25.59 12.79 17.64
CA ALA A 301 24.79 13.04 18.84
C ALA A 301 23.88 14.28 18.76
N SER A 302 24.13 15.20 17.82
CA SER A 302 23.36 16.44 17.65
C SER A 302 22.28 16.37 16.57
N ALA A 303 22.08 15.20 15.92
CA ALA A 303 21.10 15.05 14.86
C ALA A 303 19.77 14.57 15.43
N ASP A 304 18.77 15.46 15.43
CA ASP A 304 17.43 15.20 15.96
C ASP A 304 16.39 14.93 14.86
N THR A 305 16.80 14.99 13.59
CA THR A 305 15.96 14.68 12.43
C THR A 305 16.76 13.94 11.37
N LEU A 306 16.06 13.27 10.45
CA LEU A 306 16.66 12.67 9.26
C LEU A 306 17.46 13.72 8.46
N GLU A 307 16.94 14.94 8.36
CA GLU A 307 17.58 16.05 7.66
C GLU A 307 18.89 16.48 8.35
N ASP A 308 18.90 16.60 9.68
CA ASP A 308 20.14 16.88 10.44
C ASP A 308 21.20 15.79 10.20
N CYS A 309 20.76 14.54 10.06
CA CYS A 309 21.64 13.40 9.77
C CYS A 309 22.22 13.47 8.36
N GLN A 310 21.40 13.85 7.37
CA GLN A 310 21.82 14.08 5.99
C GLN A 310 22.80 15.24 5.89
N GLU A 311 22.52 16.36 6.55
CA GLU A 311 23.41 17.52 6.58
C GLU A 311 24.74 17.22 7.28
N ALA A 312 24.73 16.39 8.32
CA ALA A 312 25.95 15.95 8.98
C ALA A 312 26.82 15.13 8.04
N CYS A 313 26.21 14.24 7.24
CA CYS A 313 26.90 13.53 6.17
C CYS A 313 27.41 14.47 5.08
N LEU A 314 26.63 15.46 4.63
CA LEU A 314 27.07 16.43 3.62
C LEU A 314 28.25 17.30 4.07
N ARG A 315 28.36 17.57 5.37
CA ARG A 315 29.49 18.30 5.97
C ARG A 315 30.75 17.45 6.12
N ASP A 316 30.62 16.13 6.06
CA ASP A 316 31.73 15.20 6.14
C ASP A 316 32.11 14.71 4.73
N ALA A 317 33.24 15.22 4.21
CA ALA A 317 33.73 14.86 2.88
C ALA A 317 34.01 13.35 2.69
N SER A 318 34.16 12.61 3.79
CA SER A 318 34.34 11.15 3.77
C SER A 318 33.02 10.38 3.74
N CYS A 319 31.88 11.04 3.99
CA CYS A 319 30.59 10.36 4.03
C CYS A 319 30.20 9.74 2.68
N LYS A 320 29.62 8.54 2.76
CA LYS A 320 29.09 7.73 1.66
C LYS A 320 27.66 7.24 1.94
N ALA A 321 27.20 7.21 3.19
CA ALA A 321 25.82 6.85 3.53
C ALA A 321 25.43 7.36 4.92
N ILE A 322 24.13 7.28 5.23
CA ILE A 322 23.58 7.47 6.57
C ILE A 322 22.73 6.27 6.97
N ASP A 323 22.74 5.97 8.26
CA ASP A 323 21.79 5.09 8.93
C ASP A 323 21.05 5.91 9.99
N TRP A 324 19.75 6.09 9.80
CA TRP A 324 18.90 6.91 10.66
C TRP A 324 17.89 6.07 11.41
N GLU A 325 17.88 6.14 12.73
CA GLU A 325 16.90 5.50 13.61
C GLU A 325 15.96 6.55 14.23
N ASP A 326 14.65 6.32 14.17
CA ASP A 326 13.62 7.14 14.84
C ASP A 326 12.72 6.23 15.69
N ARG A 327 13.26 5.72 16.81
CA ARG A 327 12.55 4.80 17.71
C ARG A 327 11.65 5.59 18.67
N PRO A 328 10.37 5.21 18.86
CA PRO A 328 9.49 5.88 19.81
C PRO A 328 10.05 5.85 21.25
N LEU A 329 10.02 7.00 21.94
CA LEU A 329 10.43 7.13 23.36
C LEU A 329 9.64 6.21 24.33
N THR A 330 8.53 5.62 23.86
CA THR A 330 7.72 4.66 24.61
C THR A 330 8.31 3.25 24.64
N GLN A 331 9.39 2.98 23.90
CA GLN A 331 10.12 1.71 23.93
C GLN A 331 11.38 1.81 24.83
N PRO A 332 11.83 0.68 25.43
CA PRO A 332 13.17 0.62 26.01
C PRO A 332 14.22 1.03 24.96
N GLU A 333 15.13 1.94 25.32
CA GLU A 333 16.12 2.54 24.41
C GLU A 333 15.50 3.37 23.26
N GLY A 334 14.27 3.86 23.44
CA GLY A 334 13.64 4.81 22.53
C GLY A 334 14.44 6.11 22.39
N GLY A 335 14.48 6.65 21.18
CA GLY A 335 15.30 7.81 20.85
C GLY A 335 15.61 7.88 19.37
N LYS A 336 16.24 8.97 18.98
CA LYS A 336 16.72 9.17 17.62
C LYS A 336 18.21 8.91 17.56
N LYS A 337 18.67 8.25 16.51
CA LYS A 337 20.08 7.98 16.29
C LYS A 337 20.41 8.31 14.84
N CYS A 338 21.52 9.00 14.65
CA CYS A 338 22.11 9.23 13.33
C CYS A 338 23.50 8.63 13.30
N GLU A 339 23.78 7.87 12.25
CA GLU A 339 25.12 7.38 11.96
C GLU A 339 25.53 7.77 10.55
N VAL A 340 26.69 8.39 10.44
CA VAL A 340 27.30 8.79 9.17
C VAL A 340 28.36 7.77 8.80
N TRP A 341 28.23 7.16 7.64
CA TRP A 341 29.08 6.08 7.17
C TRP A 341 30.13 6.61 6.20
N THR A 342 31.39 6.33 6.49
CA THR A 342 32.55 6.75 5.66
C THR A 342 32.87 5.77 4.54
N GLN A 343 32.23 4.60 4.55
CA GLN A 343 32.29 3.60 3.50
C GLN A 343 30.91 3.36 2.92
N MET A 344 30.86 2.97 1.63
CA MET A 344 29.60 2.57 1.02
C MET A 344 29.11 1.29 1.70
N PRO A 345 27.84 1.26 2.17
CA PRO A 345 27.23 0.03 2.64
C PRO A 345 27.26 -1.02 1.51
N GLY A 346 27.71 -2.23 1.85
CA GLY A 346 27.64 -3.39 0.96
C GLY A 346 26.24 -3.99 0.89
N TYR A 347 25.43 -3.83 1.94
CA TYR A 347 24.02 -4.24 1.98
C TYR A 347 23.23 -3.46 3.06
N THR A 348 21.93 -3.76 3.17
CA THR A 348 21.06 -3.25 4.23
C THR A 348 20.39 -4.40 4.98
N ASP A 349 20.31 -4.32 6.31
CA ASP A 349 19.64 -5.32 7.15
C ASP A 349 18.30 -4.79 7.69
N TRP A 350 17.32 -5.65 7.94
CA TRP A 350 15.99 -5.22 8.41
C TRP A 350 16.02 -4.96 9.92
N VAL A 351 15.90 -3.68 10.30
CA VAL A 351 15.97 -3.23 11.71
C VAL A 351 14.84 -2.23 12.00
N GLY A 352 13.65 -2.45 11.45
CA GLY A 352 12.38 -1.82 11.88
C GLY A 352 12.29 -0.29 11.77
N ASP A 353 12.94 0.42 12.69
CA ASP A 353 12.91 1.88 12.85
C ASP A 353 14.08 2.59 12.15
N HIS A 354 14.91 1.84 11.41
CA HIS A 354 16.08 2.33 10.70
C HIS A 354 15.79 2.78 9.25
N LEU A 355 16.61 3.68 8.73
CA LEU A 355 16.60 4.12 7.34
C LEU A 355 18.03 4.27 6.82
N CYS A 356 18.43 3.37 5.93
CA CYS A 356 19.71 3.41 5.24
C CYS A 356 19.60 4.15 3.90
N MET A 357 20.42 5.19 3.73
CA MET A 357 20.48 6.00 2.52
C MET A 357 21.93 6.24 2.11
N THR A 358 22.27 5.98 0.85
CA THR A 358 23.62 6.28 0.34
C THR A 358 23.67 7.65 -0.29
N TYR A 359 24.83 8.27 -0.19
CA TYR A 359 25.16 9.51 -0.85
C TYR A 359 26.35 9.28 -1.78
N ALA A 360 26.14 9.49 -3.07
CA ALA A 360 27.22 9.58 -4.04
C ALA A 360 27.41 11.07 -4.37
N ALA A 361 28.41 11.70 -3.73
CA ALA A 361 28.88 13.00 -4.19
C ALA A 361 29.27 12.87 -5.66
N SER A 362 28.78 13.75 -6.53
CA SER A 362 29.28 13.85 -7.89
C SER A 362 30.78 14.14 -7.83
N GLU A 363 31.60 13.24 -8.37
CA GLU A 363 33.05 13.44 -8.52
C GLU A 363 33.38 14.69 -9.34
#